data_AF-A0A0T1Q1I2-F1
#
_entry.id   AF-A0A0T1Q1I2-F1
#
_cell.length_a   1.000
_cell.length_b   1.000
_cell.length_c   1.000
_cell.angle_alpha   90.00
_cell.angle_beta   90.00
_cell.angle_gamma   90.00
#
_symmetry.space_group_name_H-M   'P 1'
#
loop_
_entity.id
_entity.type
_entity.pdbx_description
1 polymer ?
#
loop_
_entity_poly.entity_id
_entity_poly.type
_entity_poly.pdbx_seq_one_letter_code
_entity_poly.pdbx_strand_id
1 'polypeptide(L)'
;MTSTFVRACAVALVLMTAATGCTDRPATGTGPGPGVGAGTDPRPEVSDTDRALLHHTEQVLVERCMRAKGFSYRAGARPTPDESFTVGYLLTDAAWARRNGYGSRIAARVLAARKTDPNLLYVDGLPPERRAAYRTALDGGAGARTLSVEAPGGGTIGRRLGGCEETAQNRLYGDPAAWFRAAKTATNLTRLYVSKLSRDPEFTSAQAAWAACMRRAGHPYATPSAARAALPTSGPEDTDFAAEVRLATAEAECAGSSGFARTGTALERRYVDGLRGEYGDELDAYARLEHEALVRARSLT
;
A
#
# COMPACT_ATOMS: atom_id res chain seq x y z
N MET A 1 5.49 3.10 26.93
CA MET A 1 6.10 2.06 27.78
C MET A 1 6.95 1.18 26.89
N THR A 2 8.22 1.14 27.21
CA THR A 2 9.34 0.51 26.48
C THR A 2 9.32 -1.02 26.58
N SER A 3 9.70 -1.72 25.51
CA SER A 3 10.36 -3.02 25.66
C SER A 3 11.26 -3.34 24.46
N THR A 4 12.55 -3.09 24.70
CA THR A 4 13.71 -3.68 24.03
C THR A 4 13.98 -5.07 24.62
N PHE A 5 14.07 -6.12 23.82
CA PHE A 5 14.83 -7.36 24.15
C PHE A 5 15.37 -7.97 22.84
N VAL A 6 16.66 -7.76 22.53
CA VAL A 6 17.84 -8.59 22.84
C VAL A 6 18.08 -9.69 21.80
N ARG A 7 19.22 -9.55 21.12
CA ARG A 7 19.91 -10.53 20.26
C ARG A 7 20.52 -11.65 21.11
N ALA A 8 20.50 -12.89 20.62
CA ALA A 8 21.52 -13.88 20.97
C ALA A 8 21.71 -14.88 19.82
N CYS A 9 22.98 -15.03 19.42
CA CYS A 9 23.51 -15.97 18.45
C CYS A 9 23.54 -17.40 19.00
N ALA A 10 23.43 -18.41 18.14
CA ALA A 10 24.14 -19.68 18.33
C ALA A 10 24.38 -20.36 16.98
N VAL A 11 25.66 -20.49 16.65
CA VAL A 11 26.24 -21.28 15.56
C VAL A 11 26.26 -22.74 15.99
N ALA A 12 25.88 -23.66 15.10
CA ALA A 12 26.31 -25.05 15.19
C ALA A 12 26.61 -25.59 13.78
N LEU A 13 27.90 -25.68 13.48
CA LEU A 13 28.50 -26.43 12.39
C LEU A 13 28.49 -27.93 12.75
N VAL A 14 28.00 -28.78 11.85
CA VAL A 14 28.47 -30.17 11.73
C VAL A 14 28.71 -30.47 10.25
N LEU A 15 29.89 -31.02 9.99
CA LEU A 15 30.51 -31.31 8.70
C LEU A 15 30.54 -32.83 8.47
N MET A 16 30.62 -33.21 7.18
CA MET A 16 31.16 -34.44 6.56
C MET A 16 30.19 -35.66 6.42
N THR A 17 30.13 -36.43 5.31
CA THR A 17 30.87 -36.48 4.02
C THR A 17 30.17 -37.40 2.99
N ALA A 18 30.20 -36.96 1.73
CA ALA A 18 30.28 -37.64 0.41
C ALA A 18 29.89 -39.12 0.18
N ALA A 19 29.14 -39.34 -0.91
CA ALA A 19 29.55 -40.22 -2.01
C ALA A 19 28.80 -39.86 -3.32
N THR A 20 29.55 -39.95 -4.42
CA THR A 20 29.28 -39.59 -5.81
C THR A 20 28.39 -40.58 -6.56
N GLY A 21 27.63 -40.08 -7.54
CA GLY A 21 27.05 -40.89 -8.61
C GLY A 21 26.67 -40.04 -9.82
N CYS A 22 27.57 -39.94 -10.81
CA CYS A 22 27.25 -39.40 -12.13
C CYS A 22 26.59 -40.49 -12.96
N THR A 23 25.49 -40.18 -13.65
CA THR A 23 25.13 -40.82 -14.93
C THR A 23 24.47 -39.79 -15.84
N ASP A 24 24.97 -39.76 -17.06
CA ASP A 24 24.59 -38.84 -18.14
C ASP A 24 23.24 -39.20 -18.77
N ARG A 25 22.65 -38.16 -19.35
CA ARG A 25 21.36 -38.03 -20.04
C ARG A 25 21.22 -38.96 -21.26
N PRO A 26 19.98 -39.18 -21.72
CA PRO A 26 19.64 -38.59 -23.02
C PRO A 26 18.27 -37.89 -23.04
N ALA A 27 18.16 -36.93 -23.95
CA ALA A 27 16.96 -36.16 -24.25
C ALA A 27 16.08 -36.89 -25.26
N THR A 28 14.77 -36.86 -25.04
CA THR A 28 13.74 -36.95 -26.10
C THR A 28 12.55 -36.10 -25.69
N GLY A 29 12.18 -35.16 -26.56
CA GLY A 29 11.08 -34.23 -26.36
C GLY A 29 9.72 -34.85 -26.60
N THR A 30 8.70 -34.26 -25.98
CA THR A 30 7.29 -34.39 -26.40
C THR A 30 6.52 -33.15 -25.95
N GLY A 31 6.09 -32.33 -26.92
CA GLY A 31 4.85 -31.53 -26.95
C GLY A 31 4.54 -30.49 -25.85
N PRO A 32 4.19 -29.24 -26.20
CA PRO A 32 3.53 -28.32 -25.27
C PRO A 32 2.09 -28.78 -25.04
N GLY A 33 1.84 -29.43 -23.90
CA GLY A 33 0.47 -29.62 -23.41
C GLY A 33 -0.11 -28.28 -22.93
N PRO A 34 -1.41 -28.00 -23.15
CA PRO A 34 -2.02 -26.77 -22.66
C PRO A 34 -2.08 -26.85 -21.14
N GLY A 35 -1.12 -26.19 -20.49
CA GLY A 35 -1.10 -25.99 -19.05
C GLY A 35 -2.32 -25.15 -18.66
N VAL A 36 -3.31 -25.87 -18.14
CA VAL A 36 -4.43 -25.43 -17.30
C VAL A 36 -4.26 -23.98 -16.83
N GLY A 37 -5.13 -23.11 -17.34
CA GLY A 37 -5.18 -21.71 -16.97
C GLY A 37 -5.29 -21.56 -15.47
N ALA A 38 -4.21 -21.08 -14.85
CA ALA A 38 -4.32 -20.37 -13.58
C ALA A 38 -5.32 -19.23 -13.82
N GLY A 39 -6.44 -19.29 -13.10
CA GLY A 39 -7.51 -18.29 -13.18
C GLY A 39 -6.94 -16.92 -12.84
N THR A 40 -6.49 -16.22 -13.87
CA THR A 40 -6.31 -14.78 -13.85
C THR A 40 -7.72 -14.25 -13.93
N ASP A 41 -8.25 -13.87 -12.79
CA ASP A 41 -9.45 -13.05 -12.72
C ASP A 41 -9.26 -11.87 -13.71
N PRO A 42 -10.03 -11.80 -14.81
CA PRO A 42 -9.78 -10.86 -15.91
C PRO A 42 -10.13 -9.41 -15.54
N ARG A 43 -10.48 -9.15 -14.28
CA ARG A 43 -10.80 -7.81 -13.80
C ARG A 43 -9.54 -6.93 -13.81
N PRO A 44 -9.61 -5.72 -14.40
CA PRO A 44 -8.53 -4.75 -14.34
C PRO A 44 -8.13 -4.47 -12.88
N GLU A 45 -6.83 -4.34 -12.65
CA GLU A 45 -6.29 -3.93 -11.35
C GLU A 45 -6.84 -2.57 -10.94
N VAL A 46 -7.27 -2.44 -9.67
CA VAL A 46 -7.83 -1.18 -9.14
C VAL A 46 -6.69 -0.18 -8.93
N SER A 47 -6.73 0.90 -9.71
CA SER A 47 -5.69 1.94 -9.70
C SER A 47 -5.74 2.81 -8.45
N ASP A 48 -4.66 3.55 -8.18
CA ASP A 48 -4.61 4.56 -7.10
C ASP A 48 -5.71 5.62 -7.25
N THR A 49 -6.03 6.03 -8.48
CA THR A 49 -7.11 7.00 -8.75
C THR A 49 -8.50 6.41 -8.47
N ASP A 50 -8.68 5.11 -8.67
CA ASP A 50 -9.91 4.39 -8.30
C ASP A 50 -10.02 4.25 -6.77
N ARG A 51 -8.93 3.94 -6.05
CA ARG A 51 -8.92 3.92 -4.58
C ARG A 51 -9.18 5.30 -3.99
N ALA A 52 -8.65 6.35 -4.61
CA ALA A 52 -8.97 7.74 -4.23
C ALA A 52 -10.45 8.08 -4.45
N LEU A 53 -11.08 7.55 -5.51
CA LEU A 53 -12.54 7.67 -5.72
C LEU A 53 -13.32 6.96 -4.61
N LEU A 54 -12.94 5.72 -4.27
CA LEU A 54 -13.59 4.96 -3.19
C LEU A 54 -13.55 5.73 -1.88
N HIS A 55 -12.36 6.18 -1.48
CA HIS A 55 -12.19 6.95 -0.24
C HIS A 55 -13.00 8.26 -0.27
N HIS A 56 -12.91 9.05 -1.35
CA HIS A 56 -13.67 10.29 -1.47
C HIS A 56 -15.19 10.04 -1.40
N THR A 57 -15.68 9.00 -2.07
CA THR A 57 -17.10 8.64 -2.05
C THR A 57 -17.56 8.26 -0.64
N GLU A 58 -16.75 7.50 0.10
CA GLU A 58 -17.03 7.19 1.50
C GLU A 58 -17.16 8.47 2.34
N GLN A 59 -16.24 9.43 2.18
CA GLN A 59 -16.31 10.72 2.88
C GLN A 59 -17.57 11.53 2.52
N VAL A 60 -17.98 11.54 1.25
CA VAL A 60 -19.22 12.19 0.80
C VAL A 60 -20.47 11.53 1.41
N LEU A 61 -20.48 10.20 1.54
CA LEU A 61 -21.56 9.49 2.20
C LEU A 61 -21.63 9.80 3.70
N VAL A 62 -20.47 9.89 4.36
CA VAL A 62 -20.38 10.32 5.77
C VAL A 62 -20.88 11.75 5.92
N GLU A 63 -20.46 12.68 5.05
CA GLU A 63 -20.95 14.06 5.04
C GLU A 63 -22.47 14.12 4.98
N ARG A 64 -23.08 13.42 4.02
CA ARG A 64 -24.54 13.40 3.85
C ARG A 64 -25.25 12.89 5.10
N CYS A 65 -24.73 11.82 5.72
CA CYS A 65 -25.28 11.26 6.95
C CYS A 65 -25.13 12.20 8.15
N MET A 66 -23.95 12.80 8.33
CA MET A 66 -23.67 13.72 9.44
C MET A 66 -24.55 14.96 9.35
N ARG A 67 -24.72 15.51 8.14
CA ARG A 67 -25.65 16.61 7.87
C ARG A 67 -27.08 16.25 8.26
N ALA A 68 -27.55 15.05 7.91
CA ALA A 68 -28.87 14.57 8.29
C ALA A 68 -29.03 14.41 9.82
N LYS A 69 -27.94 14.15 10.55
CA LYS A 69 -27.89 14.11 12.01
C LYS A 69 -27.68 15.49 12.66
N GLY A 70 -27.68 16.57 11.88
CA GLY A 70 -27.54 17.94 12.39
C GLY A 70 -26.10 18.34 12.75
N PHE A 71 -25.10 17.65 12.21
CA PHE A 71 -23.69 17.99 12.39
C PHE A 71 -23.04 18.44 11.09
N SER A 72 -22.14 19.42 11.18
CA SER A 72 -21.27 19.77 10.06
C SER A 72 -20.16 18.75 9.91
N TYR A 73 -20.04 18.19 8.72
CA TYR A 73 -18.91 17.37 8.30
C TYR A 73 -18.64 17.74 6.84
N ARG A 74 -17.39 17.95 6.47
CA ARG A 74 -16.99 18.31 5.11
C ARG A 74 -16.09 17.22 4.56
N ALA A 75 -16.54 16.55 3.50
CA ALA A 75 -15.67 15.72 2.69
C ALA A 75 -14.62 16.63 2.03
N GLY A 76 -13.35 16.26 2.16
CA GLY A 76 -12.27 16.95 1.44
C GLY A 76 -12.45 16.82 -0.07
N ALA A 77 -11.79 17.71 -0.82
CA ALA A 77 -11.71 17.57 -2.27
C ALA A 77 -11.14 16.19 -2.65
N ARG A 78 -11.64 15.62 -3.74
CA ARG A 78 -11.07 14.38 -4.28
C ARG A 78 -9.61 14.67 -4.67
N PRO A 79 -8.65 13.84 -4.23
CA PRO A 79 -7.27 13.97 -4.67
C PRO A 79 -7.15 13.88 -6.20
N THR A 80 -6.28 14.69 -6.78
CA THR A 80 -5.90 14.58 -8.20
C THR A 80 -5.16 13.26 -8.46
N PRO A 81 -4.98 12.83 -9.73
CA PRO A 81 -4.17 11.65 -10.04
C PRO A 81 -2.75 11.74 -9.47
N ASP A 82 -2.12 12.92 -9.57
CA ASP A 82 -0.77 13.13 -9.03
C ASP A 82 -0.73 13.02 -7.51
N GLU A 83 -1.75 13.50 -6.79
CA GLU A 83 -1.88 13.38 -5.33
C GLU A 83 -2.29 11.97 -4.86
N SER A 84 -2.90 11.19 -5.75
CA SER A 84 -3.32 9.81 -5.46
C SER A 84 -2.19 8.81 -5.65
N PHE A 85 -1.17 9.15 -6.44
CA PHE A 85 -0.06 8.28 -6.78
C PHE A 85 0.73 7.83 -5.54
N THR A 86 0.89 6.52 -5.38
CA THR A 86 1.65 5.92 -4.28
C THR A 86 3.08 5.59 -4.72
N VAL A 87 4.07 6.23 -4.10
CA VAL A 87 5.47 5.82 -4.25
C VAL A 87 5.71 4.56 -3.41
N GLY A 88 5.90 3.43 -4.08
CA GLY A 88 6.27 2.16 -3.43
C GLY A 88 7.73 2.12 -2.96
N TYR A 89 8.27 0.92 -2.72
CA TYR A 89 9.69 0.77 -2.39
C TYR A 89 10.62 1.19 -3.54
N LEU A 90 10.09 1.26 -4.77
CA LEU A 90 10.77 1.66 -5.99
C LEU A 90 9.84 2.60 -6.76
N LEU A 91 10.33 3.78 -7.12
CA LEU A 91 9.62 4.68 -8.04
C LEU A 91 9.81 4.19 -9.48
N THR A 92 8.73 4.11 -10.25
CA THR A 92 8.75 3.54 -11.61
C THR A 92 8.18 4.48 -12.67
N ASP A 93 7.38 5.49 -12.30
CA ASP A 93 6.80 6.45 -13.23
C ASP A 93 7.69 7.69 -13.39
N ALA A 94 8.48 7.71 -14.47
CA ALA A 94 9.36 8.83 -14.78
C ALA A 94 8.60 10.11 -15.15
N ALA A 95 7.39 10.01 -15.73
CA ALA A 95 6.61 11.19 -16.09
C ALA A 95 6.05 11.88 -14.84
N TRP A 96 5.56 11.10 -13.87
CA TRP A 96 5.17 11.62 -12.56
C TRP A 96 6.37 12.17 -11.80
N ALA A 97 7.50 11.47 -11.78
CA ALA A 97 8.73 11.90 -11.11
C ALA A 97 9.25 13.25 -11.60
N ARG A 98 9.18 13.51 -12.92
CA ARG A 98 9.58 14.79 -13.52
C ARG A 98 8.73 15.98 -13.03
N ARG A 99 7.46 15.74 -12.70
CA ARG A 99 6.56 16.79 -12.18
C ARG A 99 6.60 16.93 -10.67
N ASN A 100 6.78 15.81 -9.96
CA ASN A 100 6.50 15.73 -8.53
C ASN A 100 7.71 15.34 -7.66
N GLY A 101 8.84 14.96 -8.26
CA GLY A 101 9.98 14.42 -7.51
C GLY A 101 9.62 13.11 -6.84
N TYR A 102 9.84 13.00 -5.54
CA TYR A 102 9.31 11.94 -4.67
C TYR A 102 8.01 12.35 -3.98
N GLY A 103 7.43 13.51 -4.33
CA GLY A 103 6.16 14.00 -3.81
C GLY A 103 6.27 14.91 -2.59
N SER A 104 7.45 15.47 -2.27
CA SER A 104 7.63 16.33 -1.09
C SER A 104 6.64 17.52 -1.05
N ARG A 105 6.36 18.15 -2.20
CA ARG A 105 5.41 19.26 -2.31
C ARG A 105 3.96 18.81 -2.16
N ILE A 106 3.62 17.58 -2.56
CA ILE A 106 2.31 16.98 -2.30
C ILE A 106 2.18 16.73 -0.80
N ALA A 107 3.19 16.10 -0.18
CA ALA A 107 3.22 15.85 1.26
C ALA A 107 3.11 17.14 2.08
N ALA A 108 3.83 18.19 1.69
CA ALA A 108 3.77 19.50 2.33
C ALA A 108 2.37 20.13 2.26
N ARG A 109 1.70 20.04 1.11
CA ARG A 109 0.31 20.50 0.93
C ARG A 109 -0.66 19.70 1.82
N VAL A 110 -0.53 18.38 1.86
CA VAL A 110 -1.36 17.53 2.73
C VAL A 110 -1.15 17.87 4.21
N LEU A 111 0.11 18.06 4.64
CA LEU A 111 0.43 18.47 6.01
C LEU A 111 -0.13 19.86 6.35
N ALA A 112 -0.05 20.81 5.41
CA ALA A 112 -0.64 22.13 5.58
C ALA A 112 -2.17 22.05 5.71
N ALA A 113 -2.84 21.27 4.85
CA ALA A 113 -4.29 21.08 4.88
C ALA A 113 -4.77 20.47 6.21
N ARG A 114 -4.01 19.54 6.81
CA ARG A 114 -4.32 18.95 8.13
C ARG A 114 -4.35 19.98 9.26
N LYS A 115 -3.55 21.05 9.18
CA LYS A 115 -3.51 22.10 10.22
C LYS A 115 -4.80 22.92 10.27
N THR A 116 -5.51 23.01 9.14
CA THR A 116 -6.75 23.76 9.01
C THR A 116 -7.92 22.85 8.66
N ASP A 117 -7.89 21.61 9.13
CA ASP A 117 -8.96 20.65 8.88
C ASP A 117 -10.30 21.19 9.42
N PRO A 118 -11.29 21.47 8.57
CA PRO A 118 -12.56 22.06 8.98
C PRO A 118 -13.36 21.15 9.91
N ASN A 119 -13.18 19.83 9.84
CA ASN A 119 -13.88 18.88 10.69
C ASN A 119 -13.31 18.92 12.12
N LEU A 120 -11.98 19.00 12.26
CA LEU A 120 -11.34 19.16 13.58
C LEU A 120 -11.75 20.49 14.22
N LEU A 121 -11.63 21.60 13.47
CA LEU A 121 -12.01 22.93 13.96
C LEU A 121 -13.49 22.99 14.39
N TYR A 122 -14.38 22.33 13.64
CA TYR A 122 -15.79 22.24 14.01
C TYR A 122 -15.99 21.50 15.33
N VAL A 123 -15.38 20.32 15.48
CA VAL A 123 -15.51 19.47 16.69
C VAL A 123 -14.91 20.15 17.92
N ASP A 124 -13.81 20.87 17.77
CA ASP A 124 -13.15 21.61 18.85
C ASP A 124 -14.04 22.75 19.36
N GLY A 125 -14.78 23.41 18.46
CA GLY A 125 -15.75 24.45 18.81
C GLY A 125 -17.05 23.95 19.46
N LEU A 126 -17.31 22.64 19.50
CA LEU A 126 -18.54 22.09 20.10
C LEU A 126 -18.44 22.03 21.64
N PRO A 127 -19.55 22.34 22.36
CA PRO A 127 -19.70 21.99 23.77
C PRO A 127 -19.48 20.49 24.04
N PRO A 128 -19.02 20.08 25.24
CA PRO A 128 -18.69 18.69 25.53
C PRO A 128 -19.80 17.67 25.21
N GLU A 129 -21.06 17.99 25.51
CA GLU A 129 -22.21 17.12 25.22
C GLU A 129 -22.48 17.00 23.73
N ARG A 130 -22.40 18.12 22.99
CA ARG A 130 -22.49 18.14 21.52
C ARG A 130 -21.33 17.39 20.86
N ARG A 131 -20.13 17.46 21.44
CA ARG A 131 -18.95 16.71 20.97
C ARG A 131 -19.13 15.21 21.17
N ALA A 132 -19.72 14.79 22.30
CA ALA A 132 -20.06 13.38 22.53
C ALA A 132 -21.13 12.91 21.53
N ALA A 133 -22.19 13.70 21.32
CA ALA A 133 -23.22 13.40 20.32
C ALA A 133 -22.66 13.34 18.89
N TYR A 134 -21.71 14.22 18.54
CA TYR A 134 -21.01 14.19 17.26
C TYR A 134 -20.26 12.87 17.06
N ARG A 135 -19.47 12.42 18.06
CA ARG A 135 -18.76 11.14 18.00
C ARG A 135 -19.72 9.97 17.82
N THR A 136 -20.79 9.93 18.62
CA THR A 136 -21.83 8.90 18.47
C THR A 136 -22.47 8.91 17.08
N ALA A 137 -22.72 10.09 16.50
CA ALA A 137 -23.23 10.22 15.14
C ALA A 137 -22.24 9.73 14.09
N LEU A 138 -20.95 10.04 14.24
CA LEU A 138 -19.90 9.72 13.29
C LEU A 138 -19.53 8.22 13.32
N ASP A 139 -19.09 7.73 14.48
CA ASP A 139 -18.45 6.41 14.64
C ASP A 139 -19.19 5.47 15.60
N GLY A 140 -20.35 5.89 16.14
CA GLY A 140 -21.11 5.15 17.15
C GLY A 140 -20.65 5.39 18.60
N GLY A 141 -19.59 6.18 18.81
CA GLY A 141 -19.12 6.61 20.12
C GLY A 141 -18.54 5.46 20.96
N ALA A 142 -18.63 5.59 22.28
CA ALA A 142 -18.07 4.60 23.22
C ALA A 142 -18.77 3.23 23.18
N GLY A 143 -20.03 3.19 22.72
CA GLY A 143 -20.81 1.95 22.58
C GLY A 143 -20.65 1.23 21.24
N ALA A 144 -19.83 1.77 20.32
CA ALA A 144 -19.63 1.17 19.00
C ALA A 144 -18.99 -0.21 19.10
N ARG A 145 -19.49 -1.15 18.28
CA ARG A 145 -18.86 -2.48 18.16
C ARG A 145 -17.44 -2.33 17.62
N THR A 146 -16.54 -3.17 18.11
CA THR A 146 -15.17 -3.23 17.60
C THR A 146 -15.06 -4.37 16.59
N LEU A 147 -14.73 -4.02 15.35
CA LEU A 147 -14.24 -4.99 14.37
C LEU A 147 -12.81 -5.36 14.72
N SER A 148 -12.46 -6.63 14.58
CA SER A 148 -11.13 -7.15 14.91
C SER A 148 -10.69 -8.20 13.88
N VAL A 149 -9.41 -8.17 13.51
CA VAL A 149 -8.80 -9.10 12.54
C VAL A 149 -7.41 -9.47 13.06
N GLU A 150 -7.10 -10.76 13.08
CA GLU A 150 -5.72 -11.22 13.27
C GLU A 150 -4.93 -10.92 12.00
N ALA A 151 -3.89 -10.11 12.13
CA ALA A 151 -3.15 -9.65 10.99
C ALA A 151 -2.12 -10.70 10.56
N PRO A 152 -1.91 -10.91 9.24
CA PRO A 152 -0.79 -11.69 8.75
C PRO A 152 0.54 -11.21 9.36
N GLY A 153 1.29 -12.15 9.91
CA GLY A 153 2.54 -11.90 10.64
C GLY A 153 2.36 -11.59 12.13
N GLY A 154 1.13 -11.70 12.66
CA GLY A 154 0.81 -11.60 14.07
C GLY A 154 0.21 -10.25 14.50
N GLY A 155 -0.43 -10.28 15.66
CA GLY A 155 -1.08 -9.14 16.29
C GLY A 155 -2.50 -8.91 15.77
N THR A 156 -3.31 -8.25 16.60
CA THR A 156 -4.73 -7.99 16.33
C THR A 156 -4.94 -6.54 15.89
N ILE A 157 -5.60 -6.33 14.75
CA ILE A 157 -5.98 -4.99 14.26
C ILE A 157 -7.47 -4.78 14.54
N GLY A 158 -7.76 -3.78 15.38
CA GLY A 158 -9.12 -3.41 15.74
C GLY A 158 -9.52 -2.01 15.25
N ARG A 159 -10.81 -1.81 14.96
CA ARG A 159 -11.41 -0.48 14.86
C ARG A 159 -12.84 -0.48 15.38
N ARG A 160 -13.25 0.63 15.98
CA ARG A 160 -14.69 0.89 16.23
C ARG A 160 -15.37 1.12 14.89
N LEU A 161 -16.59 0.61 14.76
CA LEU A 161 -17.44 0.84 13.61
C LEU A 161 -18.87 1.10 14.09
N GLY A 162 -19.44 2.19 13.62
CA GLY A 162 -20.79 2.60 13.95
C GLY A 162 -21.18 3.88 13.22
N GLY A 163 -22.37 4.39 13.51
CA GLY A 163 -22.81 5.71 13.06
C GLY A 163 -22.81 5.89 11.54
N CYS A 164 -22.40 7.08 11.11
CA CYS A 164 -22.34 7.47 9.72
C CYS A 164 -21.22 6.77 8.95
N GLU A 165 -20.12 6.39 9.60
CA GLU A 165 -19.05 5.59 8.97
C GLU A 165 -19.55 4.20 8.60
N GLU A 166 -20.27 3.52 9.49
CA GLU A 166 -20.88 2.22 9.19
C GLU A 166 -21.94 2.33 8.09
N THR A 167 -22.76 3.38 8.14
CA THR A 167 -23.78 3.65 7.11
C THR A 167 -23.13 3.83 5.72
N ALA A 168 -22.05 4.62 5.65
CA ALA A 168 -21.31 4.85 4.41
C ALA A 168 -20.69 3.55 3.87
N GLN A 169 -20.04 2.77 4.75
CA GLN A 169 -19.40 1.52 4.34
C GLN A 169 -20.38 0.43 3.94
N ASN A 170 -21.54 0.31 4.60
CA ASN A 170 -22.58 -0.61 4.16
C ASN A 170 -23.04 -0.25 2.74
N ARG A 171 -23.23 1.04 2.45
CA ARG A 171 -23.67 1.48 1.13
C ARG A 171 -22.60 1.28 0.05
N LEU A 172 -21.33 1.42 0.40
CA LEU A 172 -20.21 1.32 -0.54
C LEU A 172 -19.74 -0.13 -0.74
N TYR A 173 -19.52 -0.87 0.34
CA TYR A 173 -18.92 -2.21 0.34
C TYR A 173 -19.92 -3.33 0.59
N GLY A 174 -21.17 -3.03 0.99
CA GLY A 174 -22.19 -4.03 1.32
C GLY A 174 -22.01 -4.60 2.73
N ASP A 175 -20.87 -5.25 3.00
CA ASP A 175 -20.51 -5.81 4.30
C ASP A 175 -19.21 -5.18 4.83
N PRO A 176 -19.29 -4.19 5.74
CA PRO A 176 -18.13 -3.54 6.35
C PRO A 176 -17.21 -4.48 7.13
N ALA A 177 -17.74 -5.57 7.68
CA ALA A 177 -16.94 -6.53 8.46
C ALA A 177 -16.14 -7.43 7.52
N ALA A 178 -16.78 -7.95 6.45
CA ALA A 178 -16.08 -8.70 5.41
C ALA A 178 -15.03 -7.84 4.69
N TRP A 179 -15.39 -6.59 4.34
CA TRP A 179 -14.46 -5.63 3.76
C TRP A 179 -13.26 -5.38 4.68
N PHE A 180 -13.51 -5.10 5.97
CA PHE A 180 -12.44 -4.85 6.92
C PHE A 180 -11.49 -6.04 7.06
N ARG A 181 -12.03 -7.27 7.17
CA ARG A 181 -11.22 -8.50 7.22
C ARG A 181 -10.37 -8.65 5.96
N ALA A 182 -11.00 -8.66 4.80
CA ALA A 182 -10.32 -8.88 3.52
C ALA A 182 -9.24 -7.82 3.26
N ALA A 183 -9.56 -6.53 3.44
CA ALA A 183 -8.63 -5.43 3.25
C ALA A 183 -7.46 -5.49 4.25
N LYS A 184 -7.72 -5.74 5.54
CA LYS A 184 -6.64 -5.82 6.54
C LYS A 184 -5.76 -7.04 6.34
N THR A 185 -6.30 -8.19 5.94
CA THR A 185 -5.49 -9.34 5.56
C THR A 185 -4.61 -9.01 4.34
N ALA A 186 -5.21 -8.59 3.22
CA ALA A 186 -4.50 -8.33 1.96
C ALA A 186 -3.37 -7.30 2.13
N THR A 187 -3.64 -6.17 2.77
CA THR A 187 -2.67 -5.08 2.96
C THR A 187 -1.54 -5.40 3.96
N ASN A 188 -1.66 -6.47 4.76
CA ASN A 188 -0.63 -6.86 5.73
C ASN A 188 0.21 -8.07 5.28
N LEU A 189 -0.11 -8.71 4.15
CA LEU A 189 0.68 -9.83 3.62
C LEU A 189 2.14 -9.47 3.32
N THR A 190 2.43 -8.21 3.00
CA THR A 190 3.80 -7.74 2.75
C THR A 190 4.75 -8.10 3.89
N ARG A 191 4.29 -8.11 5.14
CA ARG A 191 5.13 -8.48 6.29
C ARG A 191 5.63 -9.92 6.25
N LEU A 192 4.89 -10.82 5.60
CA LEU A 192 5.24 -12.24 5.51
C LEU A 192 6.36 -12.51 4.49
N TYR A 193 6.48 -11.68 3.45
CA TYR A 193 7.42 -11.95 2.36
C TYR A 193 8.51 -10.89 2.18
N VAL A 194 8.35 -9.65 2.67
CA VAL A 194 9.29 -8.54 2.36
C VAL A 194 10.73 -8.86 2.74
N SER A 195 10.95 -9.58 3.86
CA SER A 195 12.29 -10.00 4.29
C SER A 195 12.90 -11.10 3.41
N LYS A 196 12.06 -11.94 2.79
CA LYS A 196 12.51 -12.95 1.81
C LYS A 196 12.81 -12.27 0.48
N LEU A 197 11.89 -11.43 0.00
CA LEU A 197 12.04 -10.63 -1.22
C LEU A 197 13.34 -9.80 -1.22
N SER A 198 13.64 -9.09 -0.14
CA SER A 198 14.84 -8.24 -0.07
C SER A 198 16.16 -9.01 -0.08
N ARG A 199 16.13 -10.33 0.18
CA ARG A 199 17.29 -11.24 0.13
C ARG A 199 17.25 -12.17 -1.07
N ASP A 200 16.23 -12.09 -1.91
CA ASP A 200 16.12 -12.94 -3.08
C ASP A 200 17.27 -12.64 -4.07
N PRO A 201 18.00 -13.65 -4.57
CA PRO A 201 19.10 -13.44 -5.51
C PRO A 201 18.68 -12.69 -6.77
N GLU A 202 17.47 -12.91 -7.28
CA GLU A 202 16.96 -12.20 -8.47
C GLU A 202 16.71 -10.73 -8.14
N PHE A 203 16.13 -10.43 -6.97
CA PHE A 203 15.89 -9.07 -6.51
C PHE A 203 17.19 -8.29 -6.31
N THR A 204 18.15 -8.90 -5.61
CA THR A 204 19.45 -8.26 -5.30
C THR A 204 20.30 -8.06 -6.54
N SER A 205 20.28 -9.00 -7.49
CA SER A 205 20.92 -8.85 -8.81
C SER A 205 20.31 -7.68 -9.60
N ALA A 206 18.98 -7.61 -9.65
CA ALA A 206 18.29 -6.52 -10.34
C ALA A 206 18.54 -5.16 -9.67
N GLN A 207 18.60 -5.11 -8.34
CA GLN A 207 19.00 -3.91 -7.60
C GLN A 207 20.44 -3.48 -7.91
N ALA A 208 21.38 -4.42 -8.07
CA ALA A 208 22.75 -4.09 -8.45
C ALA A 208 22.83 -3.50 -9.87
N ALA A 209 22.03 -4.02 -10.81
CA ALA A 209 21.91 -3.46 -12.16
C ALA A 209 21.30 -2.05 -12.13
N TRP A 210 20.27 -1.82 -11.32
CA TRP A 210 19.69 -0.51 -11.07
C TRP A 210 20.74 0.47 -10.49
N ALA A 211 21.50 0.06 -9.48
CA ALA A 211 22.53 0.89 -8.87
C ALA A 211 23.65 1.24 -9.88
N ALA A 212 23.99 0.33 -10.80
CA ALA A 212 24.92 0.62 -11.88
C ALA A 212 24.37 1.68 -12.87
N CYS A 213 23.07 1.65 -13.16
CA CYS A 213 22.40 2.69 -13.93
C CYS A 213 22.44 4.04 -13.21
N MET A 214 22.07 4.07 -11.93
CA MET A 214 22.10 5.29 -11.11
C MET A 214 23.49 5.91 -11.06
N ARG A 215 24.54 5.10 -10.89
CA ARG A 215 25.93 5.58 -10.94
C ARG A 215 26.28 6.26 -12.27
N ARG A 216 25.87 5.68 -13.41
CA ARG A 216 26.07 6.30 -14.73
C ARG A 216 25.27 7.60 -14.89
N ALA A 217 24.13 7.72 -14.21
CA ALA A 217 23.34 8.94 -14.14
C ALA A 217 23.88 9.97 -13.12
N GLY A 218 25.02 9.71 -12.48
CA GLY A 218 25.64 10.62 -11.50
C GLY A 218 25.12 10.48 -10.07
N HIS A 219 24.36 9.42 -9.76
CA HIS A 219 23.76 9.18 -8.45
C HIS A 219 24.32 7.88 -7.82
N PRO A 220 25.32 7.95 -6.92
CA PRO A 220 26.04 6.77 -6.45
C PRO A 220 25.32 6.01 -5.31
N TYR A 221 24.02 5.78 -5.44
CA TYR A 221 23.22 5.07 -4.44
C TYR A 221 23.09 3.58 -4.76
N ALA A 222 23.26 2.75 -3.72
CA ALA A 222 23.15 1.30 -3.83
C ALA A 222 21.69 0.81 -3.81
N THR A 223 20.78 1.57 -3.18
CA THR A 223 19.36 1.22 -3.06
C THR A 223 18.46 2.44 -3.29
N PRO A 224 17.19 2.24 -3.73
CA PRO A 224 16.21 3.32 -3.81
C PRO A 224 15.97 4.03 -2.47
N SER A 225 15.99 3.27 -1.36
CA SER A 225 15.88 3.86 -0.02
C SER A 225 17.05 4.77 0.34
N ALA A 226 18.28 4.42 -0.06
CA ALA A 226 19.45 5.26 0.17
C ALA A 226 19.42 6.52 -0.68
N ALA A 227 18.90 6.46 -1.91
CA ALA A 227 18.67 7.63 -2.75
C ALA A 227 17.71 8.61 -2.08
N ARG A 228 16.53 8.13 -1.66
CA ARG A 228 15.52 8.96 -0.99
C ARG A 228 16.02 9.55 0.33
N ALA A 229 16.76 8.77 1.12
CA ALA A 229 17.30 9.21 2.42
C ALA A 229 18.40 10.28 2.29
N ALA A 230 18.97 10.48 1.11
CA ALA A 230 19.99 11.49 0.89
C ALA A 230 19.42 12.90 0.67
N LEU A 231 18.11 13.03 0.50
CA LEU A 231 17.45 14.33 0.37
C LEU A 231 17.25 14.97 1.75
N PRO A 232 17.28 16.31 1.84
CA PRO A 232 17.03 17.03 3.08
C PRO A 232 15.66 16.66 3.67
N THR A 233 15.60 16.62 5.00
CA THR A 233 14.34 16.42 5.74
C THR A 233 13.62 17.75 6.03
N SER A 234 14.29 18.88 5.83
CA SER A 234 13.68 20.20 5.81
C SER A 234 12.68 20.30 4.65
N GLY A 235 11.62 21.10 4.82
CA GLY A 235 10.56 21.24 3.82
C GLY A 235 11.11 21.65 2.43
N PRO A 236 10.34 21.43 1.35
CA PRO A 236 10.87 21.57 0.00
C PRO A 236 11.13 23.04 -0.36
N GLU A 237 12.39 23.48 -0.27
CA GLU A 237 12.87 24.69 -0.95
C GLU A 237 12.96 24.44 -2.47
N ASP A 238 12.95 25.50 -3.28
CA ASP A 238 12.95 25.36 -4.74
C ASP A 238 14.18 24.61 -5.28
N THR A 239 15.37 24.90 -4.72
CA THR A 239 16.62 24.23 -5.07
C THR A 239 16.63 22.76 -4.67
N ASP A 240 16.08 22.45 -3.50
CA ASP A 240 15.96 21.08 -2.97
C ASP A 240 14.98 20.27 -3.81
N PHE A 241 13.85 20.87 -4.18
CA PHE A 241 12.86 20.23 -5.05
C PHE A 241 13.44 19.94 -6.44
N ALA A 242 14.24 20.83 -7.01
CA ALA A 242 14.90 20.55 -8.29
C ALA A 242 15.87 19.36 -8.20
N ALA A 243 16.58 19.21 -7.07
CA ALA A 243 17.46 18.06 -6.82
C ALA A 243 16.65 16.77 -6.63
N GLU A 244 15.55 16.83 -5.88
CA GLU A 244 14.59 15.74 -5.71
C GLU A 244 14.05 15.27 -7.07
N VAL A 245 13.60 16.18 -7.94
CA VAL A 245 13.08 15.86 -9.27
C VAL A 245 14.13 15.14 -10.11
N ARG A 246 15.38 15.61 -10.14
CA ARG A 246 16.46 14.95 -10.88
C ARG A 246 16.69 13.53 -10.38
N LEU A 247 16.80 13.37 -9.05
CA LEU A 247 17.07 12.07 -8.43
C LEU A 247 15.91 11.08 -8.64
N ALA A 248 14.67 11.52 -8.43
CA ALA A 248 13.47 10.70 -8.61
C ALA A 248 13.27 10.29 -10.07
N THR A 249 13.54 11.21 -11.01
CA THR A 249 13.49 10.90 -12.45
C THR A 249 14.52 9.83 -12.81
N ALA A 250 15.76 9.97 -12.34
CA ALA A 250 16.80 8.98 -12.55
C ALA A 250 16.44 7.61 -11.93
N GLU A 251 15.88 7.60 -10.71
CA GLU A 251 15.41 6.36 -10.06
C GLU A 251 14.39 5.63 -10.95
N ALA A 252 13.38 6.35 -11.44
CA ALA A 252 12.30 5.80 -12.25
C ALA A 252 12.78 5.28 -13.62
N GLU A 253 13.62 6.05 -14.31
CA GLU A 253 14.19 5.63 -15.59
C GLU A 253 15.12 4.42 -15.42
N CYS A 254 15.93 4.40 -14.36
CA CYS A 254 16.77 3.26 -14.04
C CYS A 254 15.96 2.05 -13.59
N ALA A 255 14.81 2.23 -12.91
CA ALA A 255 13.93 1.14 -12.51
C ALA A 255 13.41 0.36 -13.73
N GLY A 256 13.03 1.06 -14.80
CA GLY A 256 12.56 0.44 -16.04
C GLY A 256 13.68 -0.16 -16.89
N SER A 257 14.75 0.61 -17.12
CA SER A 257 15.84 0.22 -18.03
C SER A 257 16.73 -0.90 -17.50
N SER A 258 16.94 -0.99 -16.18
CA SER A 258 17.69 -2.09 -15.56
C SER A 258 16.88 -3.39 -15.42
N GLY A 259 15.56 -3.33 -15.64
CA GLY A 259 14.65 -4.44 -15.36
C GLY A 259 14.22 -4.58 -13.90
N PHE A 260 14.73 -3.73 -12.99
CA PHE A 260 14.43 -3.84 -11.56
C PHE A 260 12.94 -3.77 -11.24
N ALA A 261 12.19 -2.88 -11.90
CA ALA A 261 10.74 -2.80 -11.74
C ALA A 261 10.03 -4.12 -12.11
N ARG A 262 10.37 -4.71 -13.26
CA ARG A 262 9.75 -5.95 -13.73
C ARG A 262 10.09 -7.12 -12.81
N THR A 263 11.35 -7.27 -12.42
CA THR A 263 11.79 -8.32 -11.50
C THR A 263 11.12 -8.19 -10.13
N GLY A 264 11.06 -6.98 -9.59
CA GLY A 264 10.38 -6.69 -8.33
C GLY A 264 8.91 -7.10 -8.34
N THR A 265 8.15 -6.64 -9.34
CA THR A 265 6.73 -7.01 -9.50
C THR A 265 6.53 -8.52 -9.70
N ALA A 266 7.39 -9.18 -10.47
CA ALA A 266 7.28 -10.63 -10.70
C ALA A 266 7.53 -11.42 -9.40
N LEU A 267 8.53 -11.05 -8.62
CA LEU A 267 8.83 -11.70 -7.34
C LEU A 267 7.73 -11.44 -6.30
N GLU A 268 7.22 -10.21 -6.22
CA GLU A 268 6.08 -9.90 -5.33
C GLU A 268 4.86 -10.76 -5.65
N ARG A 269 4.49 -10.88 -6.93
CA ARG A 269 3.41 -11.78 -7.37
C ARG A 269 3.68 -13.22 -6.95
N ARG A 270 4.89 -13.74 -7.21
CA ARG A 270 5.27 -15.10 -6.81
C ARG A 270 5.16 -15.33 -5.30
N TYR A 271 5.57 -14.37 -4.48
CA TYR A 271 5.47 -14.49 -3.02
C TYR A 271 4.01 -14.40 -2.53
N VAL A 272 3.20 -13.53 -3.13
CA VAL A 272 1.76 -13.44 -2.82
C VAL A 272 1.04 -14.72 -3.26
N ASP A 273 1.35 -15.25 -4.45
CA ASP A 273 0.80 -16.51 -4.95
C ASP A 273 1.12 -17.69 -4.02
N GLY A 274 2.35 -17.72 -3.49
CA GLY A 274 2.76 -18.71 -2.48
C GLY A 274 1.99 -18.61 -1.16
N LEU A 275 1.29 -17.50 -0.89
CA LEU A 275 0.47 -17.29 0.30
C LEU A 275 -1.02 -17.59 0.06
N ARG A 276 -1.44 -17.84 -1.19
CA ARG A 276 -2.86 -18.07 -1.53
C ARG A 276 -3.43 -19.35 -0.93
N GLY A 277 -2.61 -20.32 -0.55
CA GLY A 277 -3.08 -21.51 0.16
C GLY A 277 -3.67 -21.20 1.56
N GLU A 278 -3.21 -20.12 2.20
CA GLU A 278 -3.68 -19.70 3.53
C GLU A 278 -4.61 -18.48 3.46
N TYR A 279 -4.36 -17.55 2.53
CA TYR A 279 -5.06 -16.25 2.45
C TYR A 279 -5.84 -16.03 1.14
N GLY A 280 -6.05 -17.08 0.35
CA GLY A 280 -6.68 -17.00 -0.97
C GLY A 280 -8.10 -16.42 -0.90
N ASP A 281 -8.91 -16.88 0.06
CA ASP A 281 -10.28 -16.43 0.23
C ASP A 281 -10.37 -14.93 0.57
N GLU A 282 -9.51 -14.44 1.47
CA GLU A 282 -9.45 -13.01 1.81
C GLU A 282 -8.94 -12.16 0.64
N LEU A 283 -7.97 -12.66 -0.15
CA LEU A 283 -7.49 -11.97 -1.34
C LEU A 283 -8.59 -11.84 -2.40
N ASP A 284 -9.33 -12.91 -2.64
CA ASP A 284 -10.42 -12.94 -3.61
C ASP A 284 -11.61 -12.11 -3.13
N ALA A 285 -11.90 -12.13 -1.83
CA ALA A 285 -12.88 -11.25 -1.21
C ALA A 285 -12.47 -9.78 -1.32
N TYR A 286 -11.20 -9.46 -1.09
CA TYR A 286 -10.70 -8.08 -1.19
C TYR A 286 -10.86 -7.54 -2.61
N ALA A 287 -10.37 -8.27 -3.61
CA ALA A 287 -10.49 -7.88 -5.02
C ALA A 287 -11.95 -7.74 -5.45
N ARG A 288 -12.83 -8.68 -5.04
CA ARG A 288 -14.25 -8.61 -5.36
C ARG A 288 -14.94 -7.40 -4.73
N LEU A 289 -14.78 -7.21 -3.43
CA LEU A 289 -15.44 -6.12 -2.70
C LEU A 289 -14.94 -4.75 -3.16
N GLU A 290 -13.65 -4.61 -3.46
CA GLU A 290 -13.08 -3.35 -3.97
C GLU A 290 -13.65 -3.01 -5.36
N HIS A 291 -13.74 -4.00 -6.26
CA HIS A 291 -14.28 -3.77 -7.60
C HIS A 291 -15.79 -3.46 -7.58
N GLU A 292 -16.57 -4.18 -6.79
CA GLU A 292 -17.99 -3.89 -6.62
C GLU A 292 -18.23 -2.50 -6.00
N ALA A 293 -17.42 -2.14 -4.98
CA ALA A 293 -17.48 -0.82 -4.38
C ALA A 293 -17.15 0.27 -5.40
N LEU A 294 -16.23 0.03 -6.33
CA LEU A 294 -15.87 0.99 -7.36
C LEU A 294 -17.02 1.23 -8.35
N VAL A 295 -17.72 0.16 -8.73
CA VAL A 295 -18.95 0.27 -9.54
C VAL A 295 -20.00 1.11 -8.80
N ARG A 296 -20.24 0.82 -7.51
CA ARG A 296 -21.17 1.60 -6.69
C ARG A 296 -20.72 3.06 -6.55
N ALA A 297 -19.43 3.31 -6.33
CA ALA A 297 -18.89 4.66 -6.15
C ALA A 297 -19.16 5.55 -7.36
N ARG A 298 -18.92 5.03 -8.57
CA ARG A 298 -19.18 5.73 -9.84
C ARG A 298 -20.65 6.08 -10.07
N SER A 299 -21.58 5.41 -9.37
CA SER A 299 -23.02 5.72 -9.42
C SER A 299 -23.48 6.73 -8.35
N LEU A 300 -22.66 6.99 -7.33
CA LEU A 300 -23.00 7.83 -6.18
C LEU A 300 -22.42 9.25 -6.25
N THR A 301 -21.48 9.45 -7.17
CA THR A 301 -20.80 10.72 -7.52
C THR A 301 -21.20 11.15 -8.91
#